data_AF-A0A7J9ZTM9-F1
#
_entry.id   AF-A0A7J9ZTM9-F1
#
_cell.length_a   1.000
_cell.length_b   1.000
_cell.length_c   1.000
_cell.angle_alpha   90.00
_cell.angle_beta   90.00
_cell.angle_gamma   90.00
#
_symmetry.space_group_name_H-M   'P 1'
#
loop_
_entity.id
_entity.type
_entity.pdbx_description
1 polymer ?
#
loop_
_entity_poly.entity_id
_entity_poly.type
_entity_poly.pdbx_seq_one_letter_code
_entity_poly.pdbx_strand_id
1 'polypeptide(L)'
;ARSMSGHADQREVALGLPGPERRQLSGGEAERLVEDVRHALYASKIVAYAQGFDQIAAASEENDWGVDLGAMATIWRGGCIIRARFLDRIREAYASGPELRTLLVAPFFAEALAGAQEAWRNVVATAARIGVPTPGFSAALAYYDGLRRDRLPAALIQGQRDFFGAHTYRRVDREGVFHTLWAEDRFEIEP
;
A
#
# COMPACT_ATOMS: atom_id res chain seq x y z
N ALA A 1 1.03 1.83 14.59
CA ALA A 1 1.94 0.96 15.38
C ALA A 1 2.45 1.65 16.65
N ARG A 2 3.23 2.74 16.55
CA ARG A 2 3.77 3.46 17.72
C ARG A 2 2.68 3.94 18.70
N SER A 3 1.60 4.54 18.19
CA SER A 3 0.49 4.98 19.04
C SER A 3 -0.12 3.79 19.80
N MET A 4 -0.42 2.69 19.12
CA MET A 4 -0.95 1.48 19.75
C MET A 4 -0.01 0.89 20.82
N SER A 5 1.32 0.89 20.60
CA SER A 5 2.27 0.43 21.62
C SER A 5 2.34 1.35 22.84
N GLY A 6 2.00 2.63 22.70
CA GLY A 6 1.95 3.59 23.81
C GLY A 6 0.75 3.41 24.75
N HIS A 7 -0.32 2.74 24.30
CA HIS A 7 -1.50 2.43 25.12
C HIS A 7 -1.30 1.11 25.88
N ALA A 8 -0.31 1.09 26.79
CA ALA A 8 0.06 -0.11 27.54
C ALA A 8 -1.07 -0.62 28.45
N ASP A 9 -1.80 0.32 29.07
CA ASP A 9 -2.99 0.10 29.90
C ASP A 9 -4.12 -0.60 29.13
N GLN A 10 -4.46 -0.10 27.93
CA GLN A 10 -5.47 -0.72 27.08
C GLN A 10 -5.06 -2.13 26.64
N ARG A 11 -3.77 -2.33 26.37
CA ARG A 11 -3.25 -3.64 25.98
C ARG A 11 -3.26 -4.64 27.12
N GLU A 12 -3.00 -4.19 28.34
CA GLU A 12 -3.02 -5.04 29.54
C GLU A 12 -4.41 -5.64 29.76
N VAL A 13 -5.46 -4.80 29.76
CA VAL A 13 -6.84 -5.27 29.92
C VAL A 13 -7.34 -6.10 28.73
N ALA A 14 -6.73 -5.95 27.56
CA ALA A 14 -7.07 -6.70 26.35
C ALA A 14 -6.43 -8.10 26.26
N LEU A 15 -5.51 -8.47 27.18
CA LEU A 15 -4.79 -9.76 27.13
C LEU A 15 -5.72 -10.99 27.19
N GLY A 16 -6.91 -10.84 27.77
CA GLY A 16 -7.90 -11.92 27.88
C GLY A 16 -8.78 -12.11 26.63
N LEU A 17 -8.63 -11.28 25.60
CA LEU A 17 -9.40 -11.42 24.37
C LEU A 17 -9.02 -12.73 23.64
N PRO A 18 -10.00 -13.42 23.02
CA PRO A 18 -9.74 -14.65 22.31
C PRO A 18 -8.85 -14.42 21.09
N GLY A 19 -8.06 -15.44 20.73
CA GLY A 19 -7.21 -15.45 19.53
C GLY A 19 -7.02 -16.87 19.02
N PRO A 20 -6.44 -17.04 17.81
CA PRO A 20 -6.20 -18.36 17.26
C PRO A 20 -5.18 -19.14 18.10
N GLU A 21 -5.25 -20.46 18.05
CA GLU A 21 -4.23 -21.32 18.66
C GLU A 21 -2.86 -21.06 18.02
N ARG A 22 -1.89 -20.71 18.86
CA ARG A 22 -0.52 -20.43 18.40
C ARG A 22 0.18 -21.75 18.10
N ARG A 23 0.24 -22.08 16.82
CA ARG A 23 1.09 -23.18 16.34
C ARG A 23 2.54 -22.70 16.25
N GLN A 24 3.46 -23.39 16.93
CA GLN A 24 4.88 -23.21 16.68
C GLN A 24 5.27 -23.85 15.34
N LEU A 25 6.01 -23.11 14.54
CA LEU A 25 6.62 -23.59 13.31
C LEU A 25 8.00 -24.18 13.63
N SER A 26 8.38 -25.27 12.98
CA SER A 26 9.66 -25.94 13.24
C SER A 26 10.29 -26.50 11.97
N GLY A 27 11.60 -26.79 12.05
CA GLY A 27 12.38 -27.35 10.95
C GLY A 27 12.25 -26.56 9.65
N GLY A 28 12.11 -27.27 8.53
CA GLY A 28 12.03 -26.66 7.21
C GLY A 28 10.84 -25.72 6.99
N GLU A 29 9.78 -25.80 7.81
CA GLU A 29 8.69 -24.82 7.74
C GLU A 29 9.10 -23.46 8.30
N ALA A 30 9.80 -23.45 9.42
CA ALA A 30 10.33 -22.23 10.00
C ALA A 30 11.37 -21.58 9.06
N GLU A 31 12.26 -22.39 8.46
CA GLU A 31 13.26 -21.93 7.50
C GLU A 31 12.62 -21.29 6.25
N ARG A 32 11.58 -21.93 5.68
CA ARG A 32 10.84 -21.35 4.56
C ARG A 32 10.17 -20.03 4.93
N LEU A 33 9.56 -19.95 6.12
CA LEU A 33 8.92 -18.70 6.55
C LEU A 33 9.95 -17.58 6.74
N VAL A 34 11.18 -17.88 7.18
CA VAL A 34 12.25 -16.86 7.29
C VAL A 34 12.56 -16.23 5.93
N GLU A 35 12.70 -17.05 4.88
CA GLU A 35 12.90 -16.54 3.52
C GLU A 35 11.68 -15.78 3.00
N ASP A 36 10.48 -16.27 3.29
CA ASP A 36 9.25 -15.57 2.92
C ASP A 36 9.17 -14.19 3.60
N VAL A 37 9.53 -14.09 4.88
CA VAL A 37 9.61 -12.83 5.62
C VAL A 37 10.66 -11.90 5.04
N ARG A 38 11.81 -12.41 4.61
CA ARG A 38 12.85 -11.60 3.95
C ARG A 38 12.32 -10.96 2.67
N HIS A 39 11.63 -11.72 1.82
CA HIS A 39 11.01 -11.19 0.61
C HIS A 39 9.85 -10.23 0.91
N ALA A 40 8.97 -10.57 1.85
CA ALA A 40 7.86 -9.72 2.28
C ALA A 40 8.34 -8.37 2.80
N LEU A 41 9.41 -8.36 3.61
CA LEU A 41 10.03 -7.15 4.13
C LEU A 41 10.58 -6.28 3.01
N TYR A 42 11.26 -6.89 2.04
CA TYR A 42 11.82 -6.15 0.91
C TYR A 42 10.73 -5.54 0.02
N ALA A 43 9.70 -6.32 -0.34
CA ALA A 43 8.55 -5.84 -1.10
C ALA A 43 7.80 -4.71 -0.37
N SER A 44 7.56 -4.88 0.93
CA SER A 44 6.90 -3.85 1.75
C SER A 44 7.73 -2.58 1.85
N LYS A 45 9.06 -2.71 1.93
CA LYS A 45 9.97 -1.57 1.88
C LYS A 45 9.87 -0.83 0.55
N ILE A 46 9.84 -1.55 -0.58
CA ILE A 46 9.66 -0.93 -1.90
C ILE A 46 8.37 -0.10 -1.92
N VAL A 47 7.26 -0.66 -1.46
CA VAL A 47 5.97 0.05 -1.41
C VAL A 47 6.01 1.28 -0.52
N ALA A 48 6.61 1.20 0.66
CA ALA A 48 6.73 2.35 1.55
C ALA A 48 7.53 3.49 0.92
N TYR A 49 8.60 3.18 0.17
CA TYR A 49 9.35 4.19 -0.56
C TYR A 49 8.58 4.73 -1.76
N ALA A 50 7.87 3.87 -2.52
CA ALA A 50 7.01 4.34 -3.61
C ALA A 50 6.00 5.38 -3.12
N GLN A 51 5.25 5.07 -2.06
CA GLN A 51 4.29 6.00 -1.46
C GLN A 51 4.95 7.31 -0.97
N GLY A 52 6.12 7.22 -0.34
CA GLY A 52 6.84 8.40 0.13
C GLY A 52 7.31 9.31 -1.01
N PHE A 53 7.75 8.74 -2.13
CA PHE A 53 8.13 9.50 -3.32
C PHE A 53 6.90 10.09 -4.02
N ASP A 54 5.81 9.34 -4.15
CA ASP A 54 4.55 9.84 -4.72
C ASP A 54 4.01 11.02 -3.90
N GLN A 55 4.10 10.96 -2.57
CA GLN A 55 3.69 12.06 -1.68
C GLN A 55 4.55 13.32 -1.89
N ILE A 56 5.86 13.16 -2.07
CA ILE A 56 6.77 14.29 -2.31
C ILE A 56 6.56 14.89 -3.69
N ALA A 57 6.31 14.04 -4.70
CA ALA A 57 5.97 14.49 -6.05
C ALA A 57 4.68 15.31 -6.04
N ALA A 58 3.62 14.82 -5.41
CA ALA A 58 2.35 15.54 -5.27
C ALA A 58 2.52 16.88 -4.53
N ALA A 59 3.30 16.91 -3.44
CA ALA A 59 3.59 18.15 -2.73
C ALA A 59 4.42 19.13 -3.58
N SER A 60 5.37 18.63 -4.37
CA SER A 60 6.16 19.45 -5.28
C SER A 60 5.32 20.06 -6.39
N GLU A 61 4.34 19.33 -6.93
CA GLU A 61 3.39 19.83 -7.93
C GLU A 61 2.46 20.88 -7.31
N GLU A 62 1.84 20.58 -6.17
CA GLU A 62 0.92 21.50 -5.47
C GLU A 62 1.57 22.84 -5.07
N ASN A 63 2.88 22.82 -4.73
CA ASN A 63 3.59 23.99 -4.22
C ASN A 63 4.62 24.57 -5.20
N ASP A 64 4.64 24.12 -6.46
CA ASP A 64 5.57 24.57 -7.51
C ASP A 64 7.07 24.52 -7.09
N TRP A 65 7.46 23.52 -6.28
CA TRP A 65 8.82 23.44 -5.75
C TRP A 65 9.87 22.92 -6.74
N GLY A 66 9.44 22.22 -7.80
CA GLY A 66 10.35 21.61 -8.78
C GLY A 66 11.34 20.62 -8.15
N VAL A 67 10.90 19.79 -7.20
CA VAL A 67 11.76 18.83 -6.50
C VAL A 67 12.29 17.78 -7.46
N ASP A 68 13.62 17.69 -7.57
CA ASP A 68 14.30 16.59 -8.25
C ASP A 68 14.34 15.35 -7.33
N LEU A 69 13.47 14.37 -7.61
CA LEU A 69 13.37 13.13 -6.85
C LEU A 69 14.64 12.28 -6.93
N GLY A 70 15.38 12.30 -8.04
CA GLY A 70 16.64 11.57 -8.20
C GLY A 70 17.78 12.20 -7.38
N ALA A 71 17.87 13.53 -7.37
CA ALA A 71 18.81 14.26 -6.52
C ALA A 71 18.48 14.08 -5.02
N MET A 72 17.20 14.12 -4.65
CA MET A 72 16.76 13.83 -3.28
C MET A 72 17.18 12.43 -2.83
N ALA A 73 16.92 11.40 -3.67
CA ALA A 73 17.34 10.02 -3.38
C ALA A 73 18.86 9.93 -3.17
N THR A 74 19.63 10.71 -3.93
CA THR A 74 21.10 10.77 -3.83
C THR A 74 21.57 11.28 -2.47
N ILE A 75 20.93 12.32 -1.92
CA ILE A 75 21.27 12.90 -0.61
C ILE A 75 21.00 11.89 0.52
N TRP A 76 19.93 11.10 0.43
CA TRP A 76 19.59 10.10 1.45
C TRP A 76 20.53 8.89 1.48
N ARG A 77 21.41 8.71 0.49
CA ARG A 77 22.35 7.58 0.44
C ARG A 77 23.39 7.60 1.56
N GLY A 78 23.67 8.75 2.15
CA GLY A 78 24.68 8.94 3.19
C GLY A 78 24.19 9.84 4.32
N GLY A 79 24.81 9.73 5.50
CA GLY A 79 24.56 10.60 6.65
C GLY A 79 23.23 10.39 7.39
N CYS A 80 22.15 10.01 6.70
CA CYS A 80 20.84 9.80 7.32
C CYS A 80 20.64 8.37 7.88
N ILE A 81 19.59 8.20 8.70
CA ILE A 81 19.24 6.92 9.35
C ILE A 81 18.79 5.86 8.31
N ILE A 82 18.09 6.28 7.26
CA ILE A 82 17.49 5.36 6.28
C ILE A 82 18.44 4.92 5.16
N ARG A 83 19.71 5.35 5.22
CA ARG A 83 20.74 5.05 4.21
C ARG A 83 20.83 3.56 3.91
N ALA A 84 20.86 3.21 2.62
CA ALA A 84 20.97 1.83 2.17
C ALA A 84 21.38 1.78 0.68
N ARG A 85 22.00 0.67 0.25
CA ARG A 85 22.21 0.34 -1.18
C ARG A 85 20.91 0.38 -2.01
N PHE A 86 19.76 0.22 -1.33
CA PHE A 86 18.44 0.39 -1.91
C PHE A 86 18.22 1.77 -2.58
N LEU A 87 18.79 2.83 -2.02
CA LEU A 87 18.65 4.19 -2.56
C LEU A 87 19.45 4.41 -3.85
N ASP A 88 20.50 3.63 -4.10
CA ASP A 88 21.19 3.65 -5.40
C ASP A 88 20.24 3.20 -6.51
N ARG A 89 19.43 2.16 -6.26
CA ARG A 89 18.42 1.66 -7.21
C ARG A 89 17.31 2.69 -7.47
N ILE A 90 16.92 3.46 -6.46
CA ILE A 90 15.95 4.54 -6.64
C ILE A 90 16.53 5.66 -7.51
N ARG A 91 17.77 6.08 -7.24
CA ARG A 91 18.47 7.06 -8.07
C ARG A 91 18.57 6.60 -9.52
N GLU A 92 18.96 5.34 -9.74
CA GLU A 92 19.03 4.73 -11.08
C GLU A 92 17.68 4.76 -11.79
N ALA A 93 16.59 4.45 -11.08
CA ALA A 93 15.23 4.47 -11.63
C ALA A 93 14.77 5.86 -12.10
N TYR A 94 15.14 6.93 -11.38
CA TYR A 94 14.84 8.30 -11.80
C TYR A 94 15.80 8.84 -12.86
N ALA A 95 17.00 8.28 -12.97
CA ALA A 95 17.96 8.66 -14.02
C ALA A 95 17.56 8.11 -15.40
N SER A 96 16.76 7.04 -15.47
CA SER A 96 16.37 6.43 -16.75
C SER A 96 15.21 7.12 -17.48
N GLY A 97 14.63 8.19 -16.93
CA GLY A 97 13.70 9.05 -17.65
C GLY A 97 12.72 9.83 -16.75
N PRO A 98 12.17 10.96 -17.25
CA PRO A 98 11.43 11.92 -16.43
C PRO A 98 9.97 11.56 -16.09
N GLU A 99 9.42 10.43 -16.57
CA GLU A 99 7.99 10.08 -16.38
C GLU A 99 7.75 8.88 -15.46
N LEU A 100 8.60 8.66 -14.44
CA LEU A 100 8.34 7.60 -13.47
C LEU A 100 7.20 8.00 -12.51
N ARG A 101 5.97 7.62 -12.84
CA ARG A 101 4.77 7.88 -12.02
C ARG A 101 4.76 7.16 -10.68
N THR A 102 5.45 6.03 -10.58
CA THR A 102 5.61 5.29 -9.33
C THR A 102 6.86 4.43 -9.39
N LEU A 103 7.58 4.29 -8.27
CA LEU A 103 8.74 3.41 -8.19
C LEU A 103 8.39 1.93 -8.46
N LEU A 104 7.12 1.53 -8.26
CA LEU A 104 6.70 0.14 -8.43
C LEU A 104 6.86 -0.39 -9.86
N VAL A 105 6.82 0.48 -10.87
CA VAL A 105 6.92 0.09 -12.29
C VAL A 105 8.33 0.20 -12.85
N ALA A 106 9.30 0.71 -12.10
CA ALA A 106 10.68 0.72 -12.56
C ALA A 106 11.19 -0.74 -12.68
N PRO A 107 11.90 -1.12 -13.77
CA PRO A 107 12.19 -2.52 -14.09
C PRO A 107 12.78 -3.34 -12.92
N PHE A 108 13.77 -2.78 -12.23
CA PHE A 108 14.40 -3.44 -11.07
C PHE A 108 13.41 -3.70 -9.93
N PHE A 109 12.54 -2.75 -9.60
CA PHE A 109 11.55 -2.90 -8.53
C PHE A 109 10.39 -3.79 -8.95
N ALA A 110 9.94 -3.71 -10.21
CA ALA A 110 8.91 -4.58 -10.75
C ALA A 110 9.35 -6.05 -10.71
N GLU A 111 10.60 -6.35 -11.10
CA GLU A 111 11.17 -7.70 -11.01
C GLU A 111 11.26 -8.18 -9.55
N ALA A 112 11.78 -7.34 -8.65
CA ALA A 112 11.85 -7.66 -7.23
C ALA A 112 10.47 -7.94 -6.60
N LEU A 113 9.46 -7.14 -6.96
CA LEU A 113 8.09 -7.32 -6.49
C LEU A 113 7.48 -8.59 -7.05
N ALA A 114 7.72 -8.91 -8.33
CA ALA A 114 7.26 -10.14 -8.97
C ALA A 114 7.81 -11.38 -8.25
N GLY A 115 9.11 -11.40 -7.97
CA GLY A 115 9.77 -12.50 -7.24
C GLY A 115 9.36 -12.62 -5.77
N ALA A 116 8.79 -11.57 -5.17
CA ALA A 116 8.39 -11.56 -3.77
C ALA A 116 6.89 -11.77 -3.53
N GLN A 117 6.03 -11.73 -4.56
CA GLN A 117 4.57 -11.75 -4.45
C GLN A 117 4.05 -12.90 -3.57
N GLU A 118 4.47 -14.13 -3.85
CA GLU A 118 3.95 -15.32 -3.17
C GLU A 118 4.40 -15.37 -1.71
N ALA A 119 5.70 -15.22 -1.48
CA ALA A 119 6.29 -15.11 -0.15
C ALA A 119 5.58 -14.05 0.71
N TRP A 120 5.32 -12.88 0.12
CA TRP A 120 4.65 -11.79 0.80
C TRP A 120 3.21 -12.12 1.20
N ARG A 121 2.45 -12.76 0.32
CA ARG A 121 1.09 -13.25 0.61
C ARG A 121 1.11 -14.32 1.68
N ASN A 122 2.07 -15.25 1.63
CA ASN A 122 2.24 -16.31 2.62
C ASN A 122 2.47 -15.71 4.01
N VAL A 123 3.31 -14.68 4.13
CA VAL A 123 3.56 -13.98 5.41
C VAL A 123 2.29 -13.33 5.94
N VAL A 124 1.57 -12.57 5.11
CA VAL A 124 0.33 -11.89 5.55
C VAL A 124 -0.74 -12.91 5.97
N ALA A 125 -0.94 -13.96 5.17
CA ALA A 125 -1.91 -15.01 5.47
C ALA A 125 -1.54 -15.81 6.73
N THR A 126 -0.27 -16.19 6.86
CA THR A 126 0.22 -16.93 8.03
C THR A 126 0.08 -16.10 9.29
N ALA A 127 0.54 -14.85 9.27
CA ALA A 127 0.46 -13.93 10.40
C ALA A 127 -1.00 -13.74 10.87
N ALA A 128 -1.93 -13.55 9.94
CA ALA A 128 -3.35 -13.45 10.27
C ALA A 128 -3.89 -14.75 10.91
N ARG A 129 -3.54 -15.92 10.36
CA ARG A 129 -3.97 -17.23 10.87
C ARG A 129 -3.45 -17.54 12.27
N ILE A 130 -2.23 -17.10 12.61
CA ILE A 130 -1.61 -17.37 13.92
C ILE A 130 -1.72 -16.19 14.91
N GLY A 131 -2.43 -15.12 14.54
CA GLY A 131 -2.67 -13.98 15.42
C GLY A 131 -1.46 -13.09 15.66
N VAL A 132 -0.54 -12.98 14.69
CA VAL A 132 0.61 -12.07 14.74
C VAL A 132 0.28 -10.78 13.97
N PRO A 133 0.32 -9.60 14.60
CA PRO A 133 -0.01 -8.35 13.93
C PRO A 133 1.10 -7.90 12.97
N THR A 134 0.78 -7.76 11.69
CA THR A 134 1.72 -7.33 10.64
C THR A 134 1.22 -6.11 9.86
N PRO A 135 0.83 -5.00 10.52
CA PRO A 135 0.16 -3.88 9.87
C PRO A 135 0.96 -3.27 8.70
N GLY A 136 2.29 -3.26 8.78
CA GLY A 136 3.15 -2.79 7.69
C GLY A 136 3.10 -3.70 6.45
N PHE A 137 3.17 -5.01 6.63
CA PHE A 137 3.12 -5.97 5.52
C PHE A 137 1.73 -6.00 4.89
N SER A 138 0.67 -6.06 5.71
CA SER A 138 -0.71 -6.12 5.22
C SER A 138 -1.10 -4.85 4.47
N ALA A 139 -0.76 -3.67 4.99
CA ALA A 139 -1.08 -2.40 4.34
C ALA A 139 -0.31 -2.22 3.02
N ALA A 140 0.98 -2.57 3.00
CA ALA A 140 1.77 -2.48 1.78
C ALA A 140 1.26 -3.45 0.70
N LEU A 141 0.84 -4.67 1.09
CA LEU A 141 0.28 -5.65 0.14
C LEU A 141 -1.06 -5.15 -0.42
N ALA A 142 -1.92 -4.61 0.45
CA ALA A 142 -3.18 -4.02 0.03
C ALA A 142 -2.99 -2.83 -0.93
N TYR A 143 -1.99 -1.97 -0.69
CA TYR A 143 -1.66 -0.88 -1.61
C TYR A 143 -1.16 -1.41 -2.96
N TYR A 144 -0.24 -2.38 -2.97
CA TYR A 144 0.26 -2.99 -4.20
C TYR A 144 -0.88 -3.62 -5.02
N ASP A 145 -1.75 -4.40 -4.37
CA ASP A 145 -2.91 -5.00 -5.03
C ASP A 145 -3.93 -3.96 -5.47
N GLY A 146 -4.08 -2.85 -4.74
CA GLY A 146 -4.95 -1.74 -5.12
C GLY A 146 -4.47 -1.04 -6.38
N LEU A 147 -3.17 -0.72 -6.46
CA LEU A 147 -2.62 0.07 -7.56
C LEU A 147 -2.62 -0.70 -8.90
N ARG A 148 -2.45 -2.02 -8.87
CA ARG A 148 -2.39 -2.86 -10.08
C ARG A 148 -3.75 -3.33 -10.59
N ARG A 149 -4.85 -2.93 -9.97
CA ARG A 149 -6.21 -3.33 -10.37
C ARG A 149 -6.80 -2.29 -11.30
N ASP A 150 -7.28 -2.75 -12.44
CA ASP A 150 -8.00 -1.93 -13.41
C ASP A 150 -9.24 -1.24 -12.79
N ARG A 151 -10.00 -1.98 -11.97
CA ARG A 151 -11.17 -1.47 -11.27
C ARG A 151 -11.15 -1.79 -9.79
N LEU A 152 -11.32 -0.75 -8.97
CA LEU A 152 -11.49 -0.84 -7.52
C LEU A 152 -12.97 -0.83 -7.13
N PRO A 153 -13.33 -1.37 -5.94
CA PRO A 153 -14.71 -1.35 -5.45
C PRO A 153 -15.22 0.04 -5.05
N ALA A 154 -14.49 1.12 -5.37
CA ALA A 154 -14.91 2.51 -5.13
C ALA A 154 -16.24 2.85 -5.84
N ALA A 155 -16.62 2.13 -6.89
CA ALA A 155 -17.94 2.26 -7.51
C ALA A 155 -19.09 1.98 -6.53
N LEU A 156 -18.92 1.02 -5.61
CA LEU A 156 -19.91 0.76 -4.57
C LEU A 156 -19.98 1.91 -3.56
N ILE A 157 -18.83 2.49 -3.18
CA ILE A 157 -18.76 3.66 -2.32
C ILE A 157 -19.49 4.84 -2.96
N GLN A 158 -19.27 5.08 -4.25
CA GLN A 158 -19.99 6.10 -5.00
C GLN A 158 -21.50 5.86 -4.99
N GLY A 159 -21.95 4.63 -5.25
CA GLY A 159 -23.37 4.28 -5.16
C GLY A 159 -23.95 4.50 -3.76
N GLN A 160 -23.22 4.15 -2.70
CA GLN A 160 -23.64 4.39 -1.31
C GLN A 160 -23.77 5.89 -1.01
N ARG A 161 -22.77 6.69 -1.39
CA ARG A 161 -22.79 8.16 -1.21
C ARG A 161 -23.95 8.80 -1.94
N ASP A 162 -24.23 8.34 -3.16
CA ASP A 162 -25.37 8.80 -3.93
C ASP A 162 -26.71 8.38 -3.29
N PHE A 163 -26.77 7.14 -2.78
CA PHE A 163 -27.95 6.58 -2.11
C PHE A 163 -28.40 7.38 -0.90
N PHE A 164 -27.52 7.65 0.07
CA PHE A 164 -27.92 8.31 1.31
C PHE A 164 -27.79 9.84 1.26
N GLY A 165 -27.07 10.39 0.29
CA GLY A 165 -26.64 11.79 0.32
C GLY A 165 -26.71 12.54 -1.01
N ALA A 166 -27.28 11.94 -2.07
CA ALA A 166 -27.39 12.56 -3.40
C ALA A 166 -26.07 13.16 -3.91
N HIS A 167 -24.95 12.51 -3.58
CA HIS A 167 -23.61 12.99 -3.88
C HIS A 167 -23.20 12.85 -5.35
N THR A 168 -24.06 12.29 -6.19
CA THR A 168 -23.81 11.98 -7.60
C THR A 168 -22.65 10.99 -7.82
N TYR A 169 -22.53 10.50 -9.05
CA TYR A 169 -21.40 9.69 -9.50
C TYR A 169 -21.13 9.88 -10.99
N ARG A 170 -20.00 9.36 -11.47
CA ARG A 170 -19.69 9.26 -12.91
C ARG A 170 -19.82 7.81 -13.36
N ARG A 171 -20.03 7.62 -14.66
CA ARG A 171 -20.11 6.31 -15.29
C ARG A 171 -18.83 5.99 -16.07
N VAL A 172 -18.69 4.73 -16.45
CA VAL A 172 -17.52 4.22 -17.20
C VAL A 172 -17.79 4.09 -18.70
N ASP A 173 -19.06 4.18 -19.10
CA ASP A 173 -19.52 4.00 -20.48
C ASP A 173 -19.89 5.31 -21.17
N ARG A 174 -20.06 6.40 -20.42
CA ARG A 174 -20.33 7.75 -20.96
C ARG A 174 -19.88 8.84 -19.99
N GLU A 175 -19.52 9.98 -20.56
CA GLU A 175 -19.28 11.22 -19.82
C GLU A 175 -20.56 11.74 -19.17
N GLY A 176 -20.42 12.48 -18.07
CA GLY A 176 -21.54 13.08 -17.34
C GLY A 176 -21.45 12.89 -15.83
N VAL A 177 -22.38 13.54 -15.12
CA VAL A 177 -22.60 13.40 -13.69
C VAL A 177 -24.02 12.90 -13.51
N PHE A 178 -24.19 11.85 -12.71
CA PHE A 178 -25.43 11.11 -12.61
C PHE A 178 -25.88 11.03 -11.16
N HIS A 179 -27.19 11.08 -10.94
CA HIS A 179 -27.84 10.78 -9.66
C HIS A 179 -28.92 9.73 -9.90
N THR A 180 -28.95 8.67 -9.11
CA THR A 180 -30.06 7.70 -9.13
C THR A 180 -31.09 8.10 -8.08
N LEU A 181 -32.37 8.12 -8.44
CA LEU A 181 -33.47 8.36 -7.51
C LEU A 181 -33.76 7.08 -6.69
N TRP A 182 -32.86 6.73 -5.79
CA TRP A 182 -32.82 5.42 -5.10
C TRP A 182 -34.07 5.08 -4.29
N ALA A 183 -34.75 6.08 -3.75
CA ALA A 183 -35.97 5.95 -2.94
C ALA A 183 -37.26 5.91 -3.78
N GLU A 184 -37.15 6.18 -5.09
CA GLU A 184 -38.28 6.20 -6.02
C GLU A 184 -38.23 4.95 -6.92
N ASP A 185 -38.35 5.14 -8.24
CA ASP A 185 -38.27 4.08 -9.25
C ASP A 185 -36.81 3.76 -9.65
N ARG A 186 -35.82 4.38 -9.01
CA ARG A 186 -34.39 4.25 -9.31
C ARG A 186 -34.04 4.72 -10.71
N PHE A 187 -34.79 5.68 -11.24
CA PHE A 187 -34.43 6.36 -12.45
C PHE A 187 -33.14 7.17 -12.26
N GLU A 188 -32.26 7.14 -13.26
CA GLU A 188 -31.00 7.89 -13.27
C GLU A 188 -31.21 9.22 -14.00
N ILE A 189 -30.89 10.32 -13.33
CA ILE A 189 -30.93 11.68 -13.89
C ILE A 189 -29.52 12.24 -14.04
N GLU A 190 -29.37 13.25 -14.90
CA GLU A 190 -28.18 14.09 -15.01
C GLU A 190 -28.53 15.46 -14.41
N PRO A 191 -28.20 15.70 -13.11
CA PRO A 191 -28.59 16.91 -12.39
C PRO A 191 -27.80 18.17 -12.78
#